data_AF-A0A7W5THX7-F1
#
_entry.id   AF-A0A7W5THX7-F1
#
_cell.length_a   1.000
_cell.length_b   1.000
_cell.length_c   1.000
_cell.angle_alpha   90.00
_cell.angle_beta   90.00
_cell.angle_gamma   90.00
#
_symmetry.space_group_name_H-M   'P 1'
#
loop_
_entity.id
_entity.type
_entity.pdbx_description
1 polymer ?
#
loop_
_entity_poly.entity_id
_entity_poly.type
_entity_poly.pdbx_seq_one_letter_code
_entity_poly.pdbx_strand_id
1 'polypeptide(L)'
;MARRFRSGLLAASLMIVSAGLAAAEEMPAFWKKSMTADPATNHYVAEAMKPLDNPDAQKLRVVKLADTLATLCSGTALDKKALYAFMTETRFADIKGKAYNEAAFLADSTFRYFDYRALAHLCAGSAYLFGPDGHLAPGLLKTGKAGKGSRPKMSYDSENPFVSLPPLARKS
;
A
#
# COMPACT_ATOMS: atom_id res chain seq x y z
N MET A 1 27.51 -47.66 53.89
CA MET A 1 26.50 -46.78 54.52
C MET A 1 26.72 -45.36 53.98
N ALA A 2 25.70 -44.77 53.34
CA ALA A 2 25.47 -43.34 52.94
C ALA A 2 26.62 -42.53 52.25
N ARG A 3 26.55 -42.22 50.93
CA ARG A 3 25.98 -40.99 50.27
C ARG A 3 26.35 -39.67 50.97
N ARG A 4 26.83 -38.59 50.33
CA ARG A 4 26.14 -37.72 49.33
C ARG A 4 27.17 -36.75 48.71
N PHE A 5 27.38 -36.77 47.40
CA PHE A 5 26.91 -35.79 46.39
C PHE A 5 27.06 -34.29 46.71
N ARG A 6 27.94 -33.66 45.92
CA ARG A 6 28.10 -32.21 45.67
C ARG A 6 26.79 -31.58 45.19
N SER A 7 26.53 -30.33 45.57
CA SER A 7 25.82 -29.35 44.73
C SER A 7 26.06 -27.95 45.30
N GLY A 8 26.76 -27.12 44.53
CA GLY A 8 26.82 -25.67 44.76
C GLY A 8 25.53 -25.02 44.29
N LEU A 9 25.09 -23.98 45.01
CA LEU A 9 24.06 -23.07 44.55
C LEU A 9 24.70 -21.68 44.35
N LEU A 10 25.00 -21.38 43.10
CA LEU A 10 25.14 -20.01 42.61
C LEU A 10 23.72 -19.53 42.24
N ALA A 11 23.16 -18.64 43.05
CA ALA A 11 21.91 -17.97 42.73
C ALA A 11 22.20 -16.83 41.74
N ALA A 12 21.89 -17.03 40.47
CA ALA A 12 21.84 -15.97 39.47
C ALA A 12 20.40 -15.45 39.38
N SER A 13 20.15 -14.29 39.98
CA SER A 13 18.89 -13.58 39.89
C SER A 13 18.71 -13.02 38.47
N LEU A 14 17.81 -13.62 37.68
CA LEU A 14 17.39 -13.05 36.39
C LEU A 14 16.63 -11.74 36.64
N MET A 15 17.25 -10.61 36.27
CA MET A 15 16.54 -9.35 36.03
C MET A 15 15.70 -9.52 34.76
N ILE A 16 14.40 -9.78 34.92
CA ILE A 16 13.45 -9.69 33.81
C ILE A 16 13.23 -8.20 33.55
N VAL A 17 13.95 -7.66 32.57
CA VAL A 17 13.60 -6.37 31.97
C VAL A 17 12.34 -6.61 31.15
N SER A 18 11.19 -6.22 31.71
CA SER A 18 9.94 -6.09 30.98
C SER A 18 10.07 -4.94 29.98
N ALA A 19 10.75 -5.19 28.86
CA ALA A 19 10.58 -4.36 27.68
C ALA A 19 9.16 -4.61 27.19
N GLY A 20 8.30 -3.61 27.35
CA GLY A 20 6.97 -3.63 26.77
C GLY A 20 7.08 -3.85 25.26
N LEU A 21 6.84 -5.08 24.81
CA LEU A 21 6.37 -5.30 23.45
C LEU A 21 4.97 -4.72 23.42
N ALA A 22 4.87 -3.46 22.97
CA ALA A 22 3.67 -3.02 22.28
C ALA A 22 3.53 -3.99 21.09
N ALA A 23 2.72 -5.02 21.26
CA ALA A 23 2.34 -5.88 20.15
C ALA A 23 1.70 -4.94 19.12
N ALA A 24 2.26 -4.88 17.92
CA ALA A 24 1.64 -4.15 16.83
C ALA A 24 0.18 -4.61 16.75
N GLU A 25 -0.77 -3.68 16.87
CA GLU A 25 -2.19 -3.98 16.87
C GLU A 25 -2.49 -4.79 15.61
N GLU A 26 -2.99 -6.03 15.78
CA GLU A 26 -3.34 -6.83 14.62
C GLU A 26 -4.50 -6.15 13.90
N MET A 27 -4.35 -5.92 12.59
CA MET A 27 -5.38 -5.30 11.76
C MET A 27 -6.76 -5.92 12.04
N PRO A 28 -7.84 -5.12 12.19
CA PRO A 28 -9.13 -5.63 12.62
C PRO A 28 -9.61 -6.80 11.77
N ALA A 29 -9.96 -7.92 12.41
CA ALA A 29 -10.28 -9.17 11.73
C ALA A 29 -11.42 -9.03 10.70
N PHE A 30 -12.36 -8.12 10.93
CA PHE A 30 -13.47 -7.88 10.01
C PHE A 30 -13.04 -7.29 8.66
N TRP A 31 -11.90 -6.59 8.57
CA TRP A 31 -11.36 -6.08 7.30
C TRP A 31 -10.90 -7.20 6.38
N LYS A 32 -10.45 -8.32 6.94
CA LYS A 32 -9.97 -9.47 6.15
C LYS A 32 -11.04 -9.98 5.17
N LYS A 33 -12.33 -9.76 5.45
CA LYS A 33 -13.46 -10.14 4.58
C LYS A 33 -13.65 -9.21 3.38
N SER A 34 -13.36 -7.92 3.52
CA SER A 34 -13.51 -6.91 2.46
C SER A 34 -12.21 -6.59 1.72
N MET A 35 -11.07 -7.05 2.24
CA MET A 35 -9.75 -6.98 1.59
C MET A 35 -9.61 -8.05 0.51
N THR A 36 -10.40 -7.91 -0.55
CA THR A 36 -10.43 -8.81 -1.70
C THR A 36 -9.98 -8.05 -2.96
N ALA A 37 -9.80 -8.78 -4.05
CA ALA A 37 -9.59 -8.21 -5.37
C ALA A 37 -10.91 -7.76 -6.06
N ASP A 38 -12.06 -8.09 -5.47
CA ASP A 38 -13.36 -7.87 -6.09
C ASP A 38 -13.94 -6.49 -5.70
N PRO A 39 -14.15 -5.56 -6.65
CA PRO A 39 -14.73 -4.25 -6.36
C PRO A 39 -16.15 -4.32 -5.77
N ALA A 40 -16.90 -5.40 -5.99
CA ALA A 40 -18.24 -5.55 -5.40
C ALA A 40 -18.19 -5.72 -3.87
N THR A 41 -17.06 -6.20 -3.33
CA THR A 41 -16.86 -6.46 -1.89
C THR A 41 -15.75 -5.60 -1.27
N ASN A 42 -14.97 -4.91 -2.11
CA ASN A 42 -13.91 -3.98 -1.71
C ASN A 42 -14.22 -2.56 -2.21
N HIS A 43 -14.83 -1.74 -1.35
CA HIS A 43 -15.17 -0.35 -1.65
C HIS A 43 -13.97 0.48 -2.16
N TYR A 44 -12.77 0.31 -1.59
CA TYR A 44 -11.60 1.10 -1.98
C TYR A 44 -11.12 0.78 -3.40
N VAL A 45 -11.24 -0.49 -3.82
CA VAL A 45 -10.96 -0.89 -5.20
C VAL A 45 -12.03 -0.33 -6.13
N ALA A 46 -13.31 -0.36 -5.75
CA ALA A 46 -14.39 0.24 -6.52
C ALA A 46 -14.21 1.75 -6.70
N GLU A 47 -13.89 2.49 -5.63
CA GLU A 47 -13.61 3.93 -5.70
C GLU A 47 -12.39 4.22 -6.58
N ALA A 48 -11.30 3.45 -6.44
CA ALA A 48 -10.11 3.60 -7.27
C ALA A 48 -10.37 3.34 -8.77
N MET A 49 -11.42 2.59 -9.11
CA MET A 49 -11.83 2.33 -10.48
C MET A 49 -12.70 3.44 -11.09
N LYS A 50 -13.32 4.31 -10.29
CA LYS A 50 -14.11 5.42 -10.84
C LYS A 50 -13.21 6.39 -11.59
N PRO A 51 -13.51 6.77 -12.83
CA PRO A 51 -12.70 7.76 -13.55
C PRO A 51 -12.84 9.14 -12.91
N LEU A 52 -11.79 9.96 -12.99
CA LEU A 52 -11.91 11.40 -12.78
C LEU A 52 -12.42 12.08 -14.05
N ASP A 53 -13.20 13.15 -13.87
CA ASP A 53 -13.72 13.95 -14.99
C ASP A 53 -12.59 14.61 -15.81
N ASN A 54 -11.49 14.97 -15.14
CA ASN A 54 -10.30 15.50 -15.80
C ASN A 54 -9.39 14.33 -16.25
N PRO A 55 -9.20 14.10 -17.56
CA PRO A 55 -8.43 12.97 -18.06
C PRO A 55 -6.93 13.05 -17.73
N ASP A 56 -6.37 14.24 -17.59
CA ASP A 56 -4.97 14.41 -17.18
C ASP A 56 -4.79 14.12 -15.69
N ALA A 57 -5.76 14.53 -14.87
CA ALA A 57 -5.79 14.17 -13.46
C ALA A 57 -5.93 12.65 -13.29
N GLN A 58 -6.76 11.99 -14.11
CA GLN A 58 -6.88 10.54 -14.11
C GLN A 58 -5.53 9.87 -14.36
N LYS A 59 -4.79 10.28 -15.40
CA LYS A 59 -3.45 9.71 -15.69
C LYS A 59 -2.50 9.87 -14.52
N LEU A 60 -2.47 11.06 -13.90
CA LEU A 60 -1.65 11.35 -12.72
C LEU A 60 -2.05 10.49 -11.51
N ARG A 61 -3.36 10.32 -11.27
CA ARG A 61 -3.88 9.47 -10.20
C ARG A 61 -3.48 8.00 -10.39
N VAL A 62 -3.58 7.48 -11.62
CA VAL A 62 -3.20 6.10 -11.95
C VAL A 62 -1.71 5.88 -11.63
N VAL A 63 -0.83 6.75 -12.11
CA VAL A 63 0.62 6.65 -11.85
C VAL A 63 0.93 6.76 -10.36
N LYS A 64 0.35 7.74 -9.66
CA LYS A 64 0.55 7.93 -8.22
C LYS A 64 0.06 6.73 -7.41
N LEU A 65 -1.11 6.17 -7.74
CA LEU A 65 -1.63 5.00 -7.07
C LEU A 65 -0.72 3.79 -7.28
N ALA A 66 -0.30 3.51 -8.52
CA ALA A 66 0.62 2.42 -8.81
C ALA A 66 1.95 2.57 -8.04
N ASP A 67 2.56 3.75 -8.05
CA ASP A 67 3.80 4.04 -7.30
C ASP A 67 3.62 3.89 -5.79
N THR A 68 2.50 4.37 -5.25
CA THR A 68 2.14 4.21 -3.83
C THR A 68 2.05 2.74 -3.45
N LEU A 69 1.35 1.92 -4.26
CA LEU A 69 1.21 0.49 -3.97
C LEU A 69 2.54 -0.26 -4.12
N ALA A 70 3.35 0.04 -5.14
CA ALA A 70 4.68 -0.55 -5.28
C ALA A 70 5.58 -0.23 -4.06
N THR A 71 5.48 1.00 -3.56
CA THR A 71 6.28 1.48 -2.43
C THR A 71 5.80 0.90 -1.11
N LEU A 72 4.49 0.88 -0.87
CA LEU A 72 3.92 0.59 0.46
C LEU A 72 3.36 -0.82 0.61
N CYS A 73 3.15 -1.57 -0.46
CA CYS A 73 2.59 -2.91 -0.41
C CYS A 73 3.67 -3.99 -0.64
N SER A 74 3.57 -5.10 0.10
CA SER A 74 4.51 -6.21 0.06
C SER A 74 4.32 -7.08 -1.17
N GLY A 75 5.41 -7.49 -1.82
CA GLY A 75 5.32 -8.33 -3.02
C GLY A 75 4.75 -7.63 -4.26
N THR A 76 4.65 -6.30 -4.25
CA THR A 76 4.33 -5.48 -5.42
C THR A 76 5.53 -4.63 -5.80
N ALA A 77 5.77 -4.47 -7.09
CA ALA A 77 6.77 -3.54 -7.61
C ALA A 77 6.29 -2.95 -8.94
N LEU A 78 6.68 -1.71 -9.24
CA LEU A 78 6.41 -1.12 -10.54
C LEU A 78 7.13 -1.91 -11.65
N ASP A 79 6.41 -2.24 -12.72
CA ASP A 79 7.03 -2.61 -13.98
C ASP A 79 7.40 -1.32 -14.72
N LYS A 80 8.69 -0.97 -14.71
CA LYS A 80 9.18 0.23 -15.41
C LYS A 80 8.81 0.22 -16.89
N LYS A 81 8.87 -0.94 -17.57
CA LYS A 81 8.56 -1.02 -19.00
C LYS A 81 7.08 -0.73 -19.25
N ALA A 82 6.19 -1.31 -18.44
CA ALA A 82 4.76 -1.05 -18.53
C ALA A 82 4.42 0.40 -18.15
N LEU A 83 5.08 0.95 -17.13
CA LEU A 83 4.92 2.36 -16.74
C LEU A 83 5.31 3.30 -17.88
N TYR A 84 6.47 3.10 -18.52
CA TYR A 84 6.88 3.90 -19.66
C TYR A 84 5.88 3.77 -20.82
N ALA A 85 5.46 2.54 -21.14
CA ALA A 85 4.47 2.30 -22.20
C ALA A 85 3.15 3.04 -21.92
N PHE A 86 2.62 2.94 -20.70
CA PHE A 86 1.42 3.64 -20.26
C PHE A 86 1.58 5.16 -20.34
N MET A 87 2.70 5.70 -19.86
CA MET A 87 2.98 7.14 -19.93
C MET A 87 3.09 7.64 -21.37
N THR A 88 3.64 6.83 -22.28
CA THR A 88 3.71 7.15 -23.72
C THR A 88 2.32 7.12 -24.35
N GLU A 89 1.57 6.02 -24.17
CA GLU A 89 0.23 5.83 -24.73
C GLU A 89 -0.75 6.92 -24.29
N THR A 90 -0.70 7.28 -23.01
CA THR A 90 -1.58 8.31 -22.43
C THR A 90 -1.09 9.74 -22.69
N ARG A 91 0.00 9.91 -23.44
CA ARG A 91 0.63 11.21 -23.73
C ARG A 91 0.94 12.01 -22.47
N PHE A 92 1.40 11.32 -21.41
CA PHE A 92 1.67 11.92 -20.10
C PHE A 92 2.68 13.07 -20.19
N ALA A 93 3.63 12.99 -21.11
CA ALA A 93 4.62 14.03 -21.34
C ALA A 93 4.03 15.36 -21.85
N ASP A 94 2.82 15.34 -22.42
CA ASP A 94 2.16 16.52 -22.96
C ASP A 94 1.47 17.36 -21.86
N ILE A 95 1.28 16.78 -20.67
CA ILE A 95 0.70 17.47 -19.51
C ILE A 95 1.76 18.40 -18.90
N LYS A 96 1.63 19.71 -19.14
CA LYS A 96 2.64 20.72 -18.78
C LYS A 96 2.05 21.98 -18.15
N GLY A 97 2.89 22.75 -17.47
CA GLY A 97 2.58 24.06 -16.91
C GLY A 97 1.30 24.08 -16.06
N LYS A 98 0.42 25.05 -16.33
CA LYS A 98 -0.84 25.23 -15.59
C LYS A 98 -1.74 23.99 -15.63
N ALA A 99 -1.89 23.34 -16.78
CA ALA A 99 -2.71 22.15 -16.92
C ALA A 99 -2.19 21.00 -16.04
N TYR A 100 -0.88 20.83 -15.97
CA TYR A 100 -0.26 19.87 -15.06
C TYR A 100 -0.56 20.19 -13.60
N ASN A 101 -0.39 21.45 -13.17
CA ASN A 101 -0.59 21.81 -11.77
C ASN A 101 -2.05 21.62 -11.32
N GLU A 102 -3.01 21.93 -12.20
CA GLU A 102 -4.44 21.67 -11.96
C GLU A 102 -4.73 20.17 -11.88
N ALA A 103 -4.26 19.40 -12.86
CA ALA A 103 -4.43 17.95 -12.90
C ALA A 103 -3.78 17.26 -11.69
N ALA A 104 -2.60 17.72 -11.27
CA ALA A 104 -1.89 17.20 -10.10
C ALA A 104 -2.65 17.50 -8.81
N PHE A 105 -3.20 18.70 -8.66
CA PHE A 105 -4.05 19.04 -7.52
C PHE A 105 -5.30 18.14 -7.45
N LEU A 106 -6.00 17.97 -8.58
CA LEU A 106 -7.18 17.11 -8.66
C LEU A 106 -6.83 15.65 -8.36
N ALA A 107 -5.73 15.13 -8.91
CA ALA A 107 -5.26 13.78 -8.63
C ALA A 107 -4.85 13.60 -7.16
N ASP A 108 -4.13 14.55 -6.56
CA ASP A 108 -3.74 14.49 -5.14
C ASP A 108 -4.96 14.56 -4.21
N SER A 109 -5.99 15.31 -4.59
CA SER A 109 -7.21 15.44 -3.78
C SER A 109 -7.93 14.11 -3.55
N THR A 110 -7.77 13.13 -4.45
CA THR A 110 -8.36 11.79 -4.28
C THR A 110 -7.69 10.97 -3.17
N PHE A 111 -6.49 11.37 -2.75
CA PHE A 111 -5.74 10.75 -1.66
C PHE A 111 -5.81 11.59 -0.38
N ARG A 112 -6.68 12.59 -0.33
CA ARG A 112 -6.91 13.34 0.90
C ARG A 112 -7.48 12.38 1.96
N TYR A 113 -6.90 12.41 3.15
CA TYR A 113 -7.23 11.48 4.25
C TYR A 113 -6.92 10.02 3.95
N PHE A 114 -5.92 9.74 3.09
CA PHE A 114 -5.45 8.39 2.87
C PHE A 114 -4.98 7.76 4.19
N ASP A 115 -5.56 6.60 4.51
CA ASP A 115 -5.35 5.91 5.77
C ASP A 115 -4.89 4.45 5.54
N TYR A 116 -4.51 3.80 6.63
CA TYR A 116 -4.03 2.43 6.62
C TYR A 116 -5.11 1.47 6.10
N ARG A 117 -6.39 1.76 6.35
CA ARG A 117 -7.50 0.92 5.89
C ARG A 117 -7.60 0.94 4.37
N ALA A 118 -7.55 2.13 3.76
CA ALA A 118 -7.51 2.30 2.32
C ALA A 118 -6.29 1.60 1.73
N LEU A 119 -5.11 1.81 2.32
CA LEU A 119 -3.89 1.13 1.88
C LEU A 119 -4.03 -0.39 1.92
N ALA A 120 -4.52 -0.96 3.02
CA ALA A 120 -4.68 -2.40 3.18
C ALA A 120 -5.60 -3.00 2.12
N HIS A 121 -6.75 -2.36 1.86
CA HIS A 121 -7.70 -2.81 0.85
C HIS A 121 -7.16 -2.66 -0.58
N LEU A 122 -6.43 -1.58 -0.87
CA LEU A 122 -5.80 -1.37 -2.17
C LEU A 122 -4.61 -2.30 -2.40
N CYS A 123 -3.83 -2.64 -1.37
CA CYS A 123 -2.81 -3.68 -1.49
C CYS A 123 -3.47 -5.02 -1.86
N ALA A 124 -4.58 -5.39 -1.19
CA ALA A 124 -5.30 -6.62 -1.50
C ALA A 124 -5.87 -6.64 -2.94
N GLY A 125 -6.30 -5.49 -3.45
CA GLY A 125 -6.81 -5.32 -4.82
C GLY A 125 -5.78 -4.95 -5.87
N SER A 126 -4.50 -4.84 -5.52
CA SER A 126 -3.45 -4.34 -6.43
C SER A 126 -3.34 -5.13 -7.73
N ALA A 127 -3.53 -6.45 -7.69
CA ALA A 127 -3.55 -7.31 -8.87
C ALA A 127 -4.73 -7.02 -9.80
N TYR A 128 -5.92 -6.75 -9.24
CA TYR A 128 -7.10 -6.37 -10.02
C TYR A 128 -6.92 -5.01 -10.69
N LEU A 129 -6.27 -4.06 -10.00
CA LEU A 129 -6.06 -2.73 -10.55
C LEU A 129 -4.95 -2.70 -11.62
N PHE A 130 -3.82 -3.39 -11.37
CA PHE A 130 -2.57 -3.19 -12.12
C PHE A 130 -1.78 -4.46 -12.45
N GLY A 131 -2.30 -5.64 -12.10
CA GLY A 131 -1.67 -6.91 -12.49
C GLY A 131 -1.67 -7.10 -14.01
N PRO A 132 -1.19 -8.24 -14.53
CA PRO A 132 -1.15 -8.51 -15.96
C PRO A 132 -2.48 -8.24 -16.69
N ASP A 133 -3.60 -8.61 -16.06
CA ASP A 133 -4.97 -8.37 -16.54
C ASP A 133 -5.67 -7.21 -15.78
N GLY A 134 -4.88 -6.27 -15.25
CA GLY A 134 -5.37 -5.19 -14.38
C GLY A 134 -6.31 -4.23 -15.11
N HIS A 135 -7.38 -3.80 -14.45
CA HIS A 135 -8.46 -3.02 -15.06
C HIS A 135 -8.20 -1.51 -15.12
N LEU A 136 -7.28 -0.98 -14.31
CA LEU A 136 -6.95 0.45 -14.32
C LEU A 136 -5.81 0.77 -15.28
N ALA A 137 -4.75 -0.04 -15.24
CA ALA A 137 -3.63 0.03 -16.17
C ALA A 137 -2.89 -1.32 -16.16
N PRO A 138 -3.16 -2.19 -17.16
CA PRO A 138 -2.61 -3.54 -17.21
C PRO A 138 -1.09 -3.58 -17.10
N GLY A 139 -0.58 -4.48 -16.25
CA GLY A 139 0.84 -4.79 -16.10
C GLY A 139 1.67 -3.72 -15.38
N LEU A 140 1.09 -2.61 -14.91
CA LEU A 140 1.84 -1.57 -14.20
C LEU A 140 2.51 -2.08 -12.93
N LEU A 141 1.92 -3.09 -12.27
CA LEU A 141 2.51 -3.74 -11.10
C LEU A 141 2.86 -5.20 -11.39
N LYS A 142 4.12 -5.53 -11.10
CA LYS A 142 4.56 -6.91 -10.88
C LYS A 142 4.03 -7.33 -9.52
N THR A 143 3.10 -8.27 -9.52
CA THR A 143 2.62 -8.92 -8.30
C THR A 143 3.42 -10.21 -8.07
N GLY A 144 3.80 -10.47 -6.83
CA GLY A 144 4.50 -11.69 -6.42
C GLY A 144 3.62 -12.94 -6.59
N LYS A 145 4.11 -14.11 -6.13
CA LYS A 145 3.45 -15.41 -6.32
C LYS A 145 1.93 -15.33 -6.06
N ALA A 146 1.16 -15.76 -7.07
CA ALA A 146 -0.29 -15.84 -7.04
C ALA A 146 -0.80 -16.50 -5.75
N GLY A 147 -1.84 -15.92 -5.14
CA GLY A 147 -2.57 -16.52 -4.01
C GLY A 147 -2.27 -15.95 -2.61
N LYS A 148 -1.27 -15.08 -2.44
CA LYS A 148 -1.15 -14.24 -1.24
C LYS A 148 -1.35 -12.77 -1.64
N GLY A 149 -2.55 -12.24 -1.36
CA GLY A 149 -2.85 -10.83 -1.58
C GLY A 149 -1.78 -9.94 -0.93
N SER A 150 -1.39 -8.88 -1.61
CA SER A 150 -0.40 -7.94 -1.10
C SER A 150 -0.94 -7.25 0.17
N ARG A 151 -0.05 -6.95 1.11
CA ARG A 151 -0.38 -6.28 2.38
C ARG A 151 0.51 -5.06 2.59
N PRO A 152 0.08 -4.06 3.37
CA PRO A 152 0.95 -2.95 3.75
C PRO A 152 2.25 -3.46 4.37
N LYS A 153 3.38 -2.84 4.03
CA LYS A 153 4.70 -3.12 4.61
C LYS A 153 4.82 -2.61 6.05
N MET A 154 4.05 -1.58 6.39
CA MET A 154 3.99 -1.00 7.73
C MET A 154 2.93 -1.69 8.60
N SER A 155 3.12 -1.64 9.91
CA SER A 155 2.16 -2.13 10.90
C SER A 155 0.96 -1.18 11.00
N TYR A 156 -0.19 -1.73 11.41
CA TYR A 156 -1.36 -0.93 11.74
C TYR A 156 -1.13 -0.18 13.05
N ASP A 157 -1.46 1.12 13.03
CA ASP A 157 -1.47 2.00 14.19
C ASP A 157 -2.88 2.58 14.31
N SER A 158 -3.60 2.19 15.37
CA SER A 158 -4.97 2.64 15.61
C SER A 158 -5.05 4.07 16.12
N GLU A 159 -3.97 4.60 16.72
CA GLU A 159 -3.92 5.97 17.23
C GLU A 159 -3.62 6.97 16.11
N ASN A 160 -2.84 6.54 15.10
CA ASN A 160 -2.58 7.32 13.90
C ASN A 160 -2.80 6.49 12.63
N PRO A 161 -4.04 6.42 12.12
CA PRO A 161 -4.35 5.62 10.95
C PRO A 161 -3.87 6.27 9.64
N PHE A 162 -3.42 7.54 9.65
CA PHE A 162 -3.09 8.26 8.43
C PHE A 162 -1.77 7.80 7.80
N VAL A 163 -1.79 7.65 6.49
CA VAL A 163 -0.60 7.31 5.69
C VAL A 163 -0.23 8.52 4.85
N SER A 164 0.89 9.16 5.20
CA SER A 164 1.38 10.33 4.47
C SER A 164 1.90 9.93 3.09
N LEU A 165 1.33 10.52 2.04
CA LEU A 165 1.77 10.34 0.66
C LEU A 165 2.44 11.61 0.15
N PRO A 166 3.60 11.51 -0.54
CA PRO A 166 4.23 12.67 -1.15
C PRO A 166 3.28 13.29 -2.20
N PRO A 167 3.17 14.63 -2.26
CA PRO A 167 2.37 15.29 -3.29
C PRO A 167 2.99 15.09 -4.67
N LEU A 168 2.16 15.17 -5.71
CA LEU A 168 2.66 15.24 -7.08
C LEU A 168 3.45 16.53 -7.26
N ALA A 169 4.69 16.41 -7.77
CA ALA A 169 5.58 17.55 -7.93
C ALA A 169 4.98 18.57 -8.90
N ARG A 170 4.80 19.82 -8.44
CA ARG A 170 4.35 20.93 -9.29
C ARG A 170 5.40 21.24 -10.38
N LYS A 171 4.92 21.61 -11.56
CA LYS A 171 5.79 22.05 -12.67
C LYS A 171 5.62 23.55 -12.85
N SER A 172 6.74 24.29 -12.78
CA SER A 172 6.83 25.71 -13.10
C SER A 172 6.56 25.95 -14.59
#